data_AF-A0A7K6ZG37-F1
#
_entry.id   AF-A0A7K6ZG37-F1
#
_cell.length_a   1.000
_cell.length_b   1.000
_cell.length_c   1.000
_cell.angle_alpha   90.00
_cell.angle_beta   90.00
_cell.angle_gamma   90.00
#
_symmetry.space_group_name_H-M   'P 1'
#
loop_
_entity.id
_entity.type
_entity.pdbx_description
1 polymer ?
#
loop_
_entity_poly.entity_id
_entity_poly.type
_entity_poly.pdbx_seq_one_letter_code
_entity_poly.pdbx_strand_id
1 'polypeptide(L)'
;MELPGLAFAVWMFISFYGPLYGYPNGKVRAVCGSMMPHHGSSPQSSPEHIITANGTEFKPGDKIEVNLSGPDFEGFFIQARNAENWDSPAVGSFILADQKLSQLLTCGHTKNSAVSHTSKAKKKFVKVYWVAPGDAPKHVQFLATVVKKYKTFWVKIPGAIVSQSNAPSPTTPFHKTSEPVSTSHPISYLTNPFNASGCGNTKFCIRNPSGCDPESASCFFLSFRQEKSSVLIEMSGPSEGYLAFALSHDQWMGDDDAYLCVNEDHHVSISTAYLKERSPPVLDSESALEDVSWRLADGVFQCSFRRDIHLNAQKGRFNLDASYYIFLADGEVSEGGLIHKHHRQPLITSGTYNITGLPQDIGGSRSPQLIKAHGALMFVAWITTVSIGVIVARFFKPIWSHSYLFGKEMWFQVHRMLMLTTVMLTSISFVLPFVYRGEWSKQAGFHPYLGCTVMALAFFQPLMAGFRPAPHAPRRQLFNWFHWSTGTTARILAVVTMFLGMDLPALDLPDPWDTYTMFGFVAWHVGIDVLLEIHSYCLIRKVEVIEDDRIQILQSFTSAEAEASHPFGHLFKQIVLTIYVCGNIVFLIAFLVAINQI
;
A
#
# COMPACT_ATOMS: atom_id res chain seq x y z
N MET A 1 45.61 4.34 -16.60
CA MET A 1 44.69 5.44 -16.24
C MET A 1 43.28 4.89 -16.33
N GLU A 2 42.91 4.01 -15.40
CA GLU A 2 42.36 4.34 -14.06
C GLU A 2 40.89 4.75 -14.14
N LEU A 3 40.01 3.76 -14.30
CA LEU A 3 38.81 3.45 -13.50
C LEU A 3 38.06 4.59 -12.73
N PRO A 4 37.62 5.71 -13.33
CA PRO A 4 36.86 6.72 -12.58
C PRO A 4 35.34 6.41 -12.60
N GLY A 5 34.85 5.76 -13.65
CA GLY A 5 33.43 5.55 -13.90
C GLY A 5 32.81 4.44 -13.05
N LEU A 6 33.56 3.36 -12.79
CA LEU A 6 33.08 2.28 -11.92
C LEU A 6 33.04 2.73 -10.46
N ALA A 7 34.05 3.50 -10.01
CA ALA A 7 34.10 4.08 -8.68
C ALA A 7 32.98 5.12 -8.48
N PHE A 8 32.65 5.93 -9.49
CA PHE A 8 31.56 6.89 -9.43
C PHE A 8 30.18 6.23 -9.42
N ALA A 9 29.99 5.15 -10.21
CA ALA A 9 28.76 4.37 -10.20
C ALA A 9 28.55 3.61 -8.88
N VAL A 10 29.62 3.03 -8.31
CA VAL A 10 29.60 2.37 -7.00
C VAL A 10 29.39 3.40 -5.87
N TRP A 11 30.01 4.57 -5.94
CA TRP A 11 29.81 5.67 -4.99
C TRP A 11 28.38 6.22 -5.02
N MET A 12 27.77 6.33 -6.22
CA MET A 12 26.35 6.68 -6.36
C MET A 12 25.43 5.57 -5.82
N PHE A 13 25.73 4.29 -6.06
CA PHE A 13 24.95 3.17 -5.52
C PHE A 13 25.03 3.06 -3.99
N ILE A 14 26.19 3.37 -3.39
CA ILE A 14 26.39 3.41 -1.93
C ILE A 14 25.75 4.65 -1.30
N SER A 15 25.73 5.78 -2.01
CA SER A 15 25.12 7.04 -1.53
C SER A 15 23.58 7.02 -1.51
N PHE A 16 22.95 6.07 -2.22
CA PHE A 16 21.49 5.81 -2.14
C PHE A 16 21.09 4.75 -1.10
N TYR A 17 22.06 4.09 -0.46
CA TYR A 17 21.84 3.30 0.75
C TYR A 17 22.27 4.10 1.98
N GLY A 18 21.53 5.16 2.30
CA GLY A 18 21.48 5.63 3.67
C GLY A 18 20.63 4.62 4.45
N PRO A 19 21.17 3.87 5.42
CA PRO A 19 20.30 3.12 6.32
C PRO A 19 19.40 4.15 7.00
N LEU A 20 18.09 3.96 6.94
CA LEU A 20 17.14 4.64 7.82
C LEU A 20 17.44 4.17 9.25
N TYR A 21 18.49 4.73 9.85
CA TYR A 21 18.77 4.56 11.25
C TYR A 21 17.65 5.26 12.02
N GLY A 22 16.69 4.50 12.54
CA GLY A 22 16.00 4.88 13.76
C GLY A 22 17.09 5.01 14.83
N TYR A 23 17.56 6.24 15.07
CA TYR A 23 18.67 6.46 15.98
C TYR A 23 18.28 5.94 17.39
N PRO A 24 19.14 5.18 18.08
CA PRO A 24 18.88 4.64 19.43
C PRO A 24 18.89 5.74 20.51
N ASN A 25 18.70 6.99 20.10
CA ASN A 25 18.89 8.18 20.91
C ASN A 25 17.58 8.67 21.54
N GLY A 26 16.49 7.91 21.44
CA GLY A 26 15.20 8.16 22.09
C GLY A 26 14.50 9.49 21.76
N LYS A 27 14.88 10.21 20.69
CA LYS A 27 14.23 11.47 20.29
C LYS A 27 12.90 11.22 19.55
N VAL A 28 11.92 10.66 20.26
CA VAL A 28 10.67 10.12 19.70
C VAL A 28 9.46 11.05 19.90
N ARG A 29 9.53 12.31 19.46
CA ARG A 29 8.41 13.26 19.66
C ARG A 29 7.11 12.82 18.99
N ALA A 30 7.20 12.12 17.85
CA ALA A 30 6.03 11.65 17.09
C ALA A 30 5.19 10.59 17.83
N VAL A 31 5.75 9.93 18.84
CA VAL A 31 5.06 8.85 19.58
C VAL A 31 4.32 9.35 20.81
N CYS A 32 4.32 10.66 21.07
CA CYS A 32 3.69 11.25 22.26
C CYS A 32 2.22 10.89 22.45
N GLY A 33 1.45 10.65 21.37
CA GLY A 33 0.05 10.25 21.46
C GLY A 33 -0.11 8.76 21.72
N SER A 34 0.46 7.93 20.83
CA SER A 34 0.33 6.46 20.88
C SER A 34 1.19 5.81 21.97
N MET A 35 2.27 6.47 22.40
CA MET A 35 3.40 5.90 23.14
C MET A 35 4.05 4.68 22.44
N MET A 36 3.78 4.48 21.14
CA MET A 36 4.23 3.30 20.40
C MET A 36 5.56 3.57 19.68
N PRO A 37 6.61 2.76 19.88
CA PRO A 37 7.92 3.01 19.29
C PRO A 37 8.03 2.63 17.79
N HIS A 38 6.94 2.19 17.14
CA HIS A 38 6.84 1.84 15.72
C HIS A 38 7.94 0.89 15.20
N HIS A 39 8.29 -0.14 15.98
CA HIS A 39 9.33 -1.10 15.61
C HIS A 39 8.88 -2.25 14.68
N GLY A 40 7.69 -2.14 14.06
CA GLY A 40 7.17 -3.13 13.11
C GLY A 40 6.81 -4.48 13.76
N SER A 41 6.55 -4.50 15.05
CA SER A 41 6.01 -5.64 15.81
C SER A 41 4.96 -5.15 16.81
N SER A 42 4.12 -6.04 17.32
CA SER A 42 3.10 -5.74 18.33
C SER A 42 3.69 -5.67 19.74
N PRO A 43 3.13 -4.84 20.64
CA PRO A 43 3.54 -4.82 22.05
C PRO A 43 3.23 -6.16 22.72
N GLN A 44 4.02 -6.51 23.72
CA GLN A 44 3.80 -7.68 24.56
C GLN A 44 2.65 -7.40 25.55
N SER A 45 1.80 -8.41 25.83
CA SER A 45 0.58 -8.26 26.62
C SER A 45 0.80 -8.18 28.13
N SER A 46 1.85 -8.82 28.66
CA SER A 46 2.13 -8.89 30.11
C SER A 46 3.34 -8.05 30.51
N PRO A 47 3.19 -6.87 31.14
CA PRO A 47 4.30 -5.98 31.49
C PRO A 47 5.23 -6.60 32.53
N GLU A 48 6.54 -6.59 32.24
CA GLU A 48 7.60 -7.03 33.16
C GLU A 48 8.15 -5.89 34.04
N HIS A 49 7.73 -4.65 33.77
CA HIS A 49 8.26 -3.43 34.38
C HIS A 49 7.18 -2.70 35.16
N ILE A 50 7.57 -2.07 36.27
CA ILE A 50 6.67 -1.38 37.19
C ILE A 50 7.10 0.08 37.30
N ILE A 51 6.12 0.97 37.25
CA ILE A 51 6.29 2.41 37.47
C ILE A 51 5.60 2.83 38.77
N THR A 52 6.40 3.30 39.72
CA THR A 52 5.97 3.71 41.07
C THR A 52 6.20 5.19 41.30
N ALA A 53 5.45 5.77 42.23
CA ALA A 53 5.64 7.15 42.69
C ALA A 53 5.83 7.18 44.21
N ASN A 54 6.56 8.15 44.73
CA ASN A 54 6.84 8.29 46.17
C ASN A 54 5.75 9.00 46.99
N GLY A 55 4.58 9.25 46.39
CA GLY A 55 3.43 9.88 47.03
C GLY A 55 2.14 9.50 46.32
N THR A 56 1.01 9.64 47.01
CA THR A 56 -0.34 9.38 46.50
C THR A 56 -1.14 10.66 46.28
N GLU A 57 -0.66 11.78 46.80
CA GLU A 57 -1.28 13.10 46.71
C GLU A 57 -0.33 14.15 46.16
N PHE A 58 -0.88 15.21 45.58
CA PHE A 58 -0.11 16.35 45.09
C PHE A 58 -0.89 17.68 45.16
N LYS A 59 -0.14 18.77 45.23
CA LYS A 59 -0.59 20.14 45.00
C LYS A 59 0.13 20.70 43.77
N PRO A 60 -0.46 21.66 43.04
CA PRO A 60 0.23 22.34 41.95
C PRO A 60 1.60 22.87 42.38
N GLY A 61 2.64 22.57 41.60
CA GLY A 61 4.04 22.90 41.91
C GLY A 61 4.81 21.81 42.67
N ASP A 62 4.13 20.80 43.22
CA ASP A 62 4.80 19.69 43.90
C ASP A 62 5.69 18.89 42.95
N LYS A 63 6.76 18.32 43.51
CA LYS A 63 7.70 17.45 42.81
C LYS A 63 7.56 16.03 43.33
N ILE A 64 7.02 15.14 42.49
CA ILE A 64 6.83 13.73 42.80
C ILE A 64 7.95 12.90 42.17
N GLU A 65 8.62 12.07 42.96
CA GLU A 65 9.60 11.12 42.43
C GLU A 65 8.87 9.96 41.77
N VAL A 66 9.19 9.69 40.51
CA VAL A 66 8.63 8.60 39.70
C VAL A 66 9.77 7.67 39.27
N ASN A 67 9.61 6.39 39.57
CA ASN A 67 10.62 5.37 39.37
C ASN A 67 10.08 4.28 38.43
N LEU A 68 10.82 4.00 37.35
CA LEU A 68 10.57 2.87 36.46
C LEU A 68 11.61 1.78 36.76
N SER A 69 11.16 0.57 37.08
CA SER A 69 12.02 -0.55 37.48
C SER A 69 11.58 -1.88 36.86
N GLY A 70 12.51 -2.80 36.64
CA GLY A 70 12.22 -4.15 36.13
C GLY A 70 13.46 -4.85 35.56
N PRO A 71 13.27 -5.93 34.76
CA PRO A 71 14.35 -6.58 34.00
C PRO A 71 15.07 -5.63 33.04
N ASP A 72 16.25 -6.00 32.53
CA ASP A 72 17.03 -5.14 31.63
C ASP A 72 16.22 -4.65 30.41
N PHE A 73 16.27 -3.34 30.15
CA PHE A 73 15.68 -2.71 28.98
C PHE A 73 16.64 -1.71 28.29
N GLU A 74 16.48 -1.58 26.97
CA GLU A 74 17.33 -0.70 26.12
C GLU A 74 16.73 0.69 25.97
N GLY A 75 15.39 0.80 25.89
CA GLY A 75 14.67 2.05 25.70
C GLY A 75 13.46 2.20 26.61
N PHE A 76 13.10 3.44 26.90
CA PHE A 76 11.87 3.78 27.61
C PHE A 76 11.28 5.12 27.15
N PHE A 77 10.00 5.32 27.46
CA PHE A 77 9.25 6.56 27.30
C PHE A 77 8.23 6.70 28.45
N ILE A 78 8.28 7.79 29.22
CA ILE A 78 7.42 8.05 30.38
C ILE A 78 6.62 9.34 30.16
N GLN A 79 5.34 9.31 30.48
CA GLN A 79 4.44 10.45 30.40
C GLN A 79 3.40 10.39 31.53
N ALA A 80 2.90 11.53 31.98
CA ALA A 80 1.76 11.62 32.88
C ALA A 80 0.51 12.07 32.11
N ARG A 81 -0.64 11.45 32.38
CA ARG A 81 -1.93 11.74 31.73
C ARG A 81 -3.05 11.80 32.76
N ASN A 82 -4.22 12.30 32.36
CA ASN A 82 -5.43 12.21 33.19
C ASN A 82 -5.75 10.72 33.45
N ALA A 83 -5.92 10.34 34.72
CA ALA A 83 -6.21 8.96 35.09
C ALA A 83 -7.57 8.48 34.54
N GLU A 84 -8.51 9.39 34.30
CA GLU A 84 -9.85 9.09 33.75
C GLU A 84 -9.85 8.94 32.22
N ASN A 85 -8.82 9.44 31.54
CA ASN A 85 -8.71 9.35 30.08
C ASN A 85 -7.23 9.27 29.66
N TRP A 86 -6.77 8.06 29.38
CA TRP A 86 -5.39 7.82 28.95
C TRP A 86 -5.07 8.37 27.56
N ASP A 87 -6.02 8.83 26.76
CA ASP A 87 -5.76 9.50 25.48
C ASP A 87 -5.76 11.03 25.60
N SER A 88 -5.86 11.55 26.83
CA SER A 88 -5.69 12.97 27.12
C SER A 88 -4.27 13.48 26.81
N PRO A 89 -4.11 14.80 26.58
CA PRO A 89 -2.79 15.43 26.45
C PRO A 89 -1.88 15.19 27.67
N ALA A 90 -0.56 15.36 27.45
CA ALA A 90 0.43 15.24 28.50
C ALA A 90 0.17 16.24 29.65
N VAL A 91 0.15 15.74 30.89
CA VAL A 91 -0.08 16.55 32.09
C VAL A 91 1.24 16.82 32.80
N GLY A 92 1.56 18.10 33.01
CA GLY A 92 2.72 18.52 33.79
C GLY A 92 4.04 18.42 33.03
N SER A 93 5.14 18.52 33.77
CA SER A 93 6.49 18.52 33.23
C SER A 93 7.44 17.69 34.08
N PHE A 94 8.51 17.19 33.49
CA PHE A 94 9.50 16.35 34.16
C PHE A 94 10.83 17.08 34.35
N ILE A 95 11.52 16.71 35.43
CA ILE A 95 12.91 17.06 35.73
C ILE A 95 13.70 15.74 35.77
N LEU A 96 14.86 15.74 35.11
CA LEU A 96 15.71 14.55 35.03
C LEU A 96 16.52 14.38 36.31
N ALA A 97 16.58 13.16 36.85
CA ALA A 97 17.54 12.82 37.89
C ALA A 97 18.94 12.52 37.31
N ASP A 98 19.00 11.97 36.08
CA ASP A 98 20.24 11.67 35.36
C ASP A 98 20.13 12.09 33.88
N GLN A 99 20.88 13.12 33.51
CA GLN A 99 20.95 13.67 32.14
C GLN A 99 21.76 12.81 31.17
N LYS A 100 22.57 11.86 31.66
CA LYS A 100 23.33 10.92 30.82
C LYS A 100 22.44 9.78 30.35
N LEU A 101 21.50 9.33 31.18
CA LEU A 101 20.60 8.20 30.87
C LEU A 101 19.29 8.63 30.20
N SER A 102 18.83 9.84 30.51
CA SER A 102 17.49 10.31 30.18
C SER A 102 17.52 11.70 29.53
N GLN A 103 16.50 12.02 28.73
CA GLN A 103 16.29 13.32 28.13
C GLN A 103 14.81 13.71 28.18
N LEU A 104 14.54 15.01 28.13
CA LEU A 104 13.19 15.56 28.11
C LEU A 104 12.67 15.72 26.68
N LEU A 105 11.40 15.43 26.50
CA LEU A 105 10.67 15.61 25.25
C LEU A 105 9.48 16.56 25.46
N THR A 106 9.08 17.24 24.39
CA THR A 106 7.90 18.13 24.37
C THR A 106 6.78 17.45 23.60
N CYS A 107 5.69 17.06 24.28
CA CYS A 107 4.51 16.50 23.64
C CYS A 107 3.42 17.58 23.50
N GLY A 108 2.92 17.78 22.28
CA GLY A 108 1.97 18.85 21.99
C GLY A 108 2.57 20.23 22.32
N HIS A 109 1.83 21.01 23.10
CA HIS A 109 2.21 22.36 23.54
C HIS A 109 2.91 22.38 24.91
N THR A 110 3.00 21.24 25.61
CA THR A 110 3.56 21.16 26.96
C THR A 110 5.06 20.87 26.90
N LYS A 111 5.89 21.81 27.35
CA LYS A 111 7.35 21.63 27.40
C LYS A 111 7.72 20.61 28.48
N ASN A 112 8.74 19.80 28.18
CA ASN A 112 9.29 18.79 29.10
C ASN A 112 8.25 17.79 29.62
N SER A 113 7.19 17.53 28.85
CA SER A 113 6.03 16.76 29.27
C SER A 113 6.21 15.23 29.18
N ALA A 114 7.35 14.76 28.69
CA ALA A 114 7.70 13.35 28.62
C ALA A 114 9.21 13.15 28.80
N VAL A 115 9.60 11.94 29.19
CA VAL A 115 11.00 11.54 29.38
C VAL A 115 11.31 10.32 28.53
N SER A 116 12.46 10.30 27.87
CA SER A 116 12.95 9.14 27.14
C SER A 116 14.45 8.90 27.37
N HIS A 117 14.96 7.78 26.87
CA HIS A 117 16.37 7.43 26.92
C HIS A 117 17.24 8.26 25.97
N THR A 118 18.52 8.43 26.28
CA THR A 118 19.54 9.05 25.41
C THR A 118 20.33 8.06 24.56
N SER A 119 20.34 6.78 24.95
CA SER A 119 21.07 5.70 24.29
C SER A 119 20.45 4.33 24.57
N LYS A 120 20.79 3.33 23.73
CA LYS A 120 20.42 1.91 23.89
C LYS A 120 21.18 1.15 24.98
N ALA A 121 21.98 1.82 25.81
CA ALA A 121 22.66 1.16 26.93
C ALA A 121 21.62 0.49 27.84
N LYS A 122 21.86 -0.76 28.26
CA LYS A 122 20.93 -1.51 29.11
C LYS A 122 20.75 -0.83 30.46
N LYS A 123 19.51 -0.80 30.96
CA LYS A 123 19.11 -0.17 32.22
C LYS A 123 18.13 -1.08 32.94
N LYS A 124 18.14 -1.05 34.28
CA LYS A 124 17.14 -1.73 35.13
C LYS A 124 16.25 -0.76 35.89
N PHE A 125 16.69 0.49 35.99
CA PHE A 125 16.10 1.50 36.83
C PHE A 125 16.23 2.88 36.19
N VAL A 126 15.16 3.67 36.22
CA VAL A 126 15.12 5.06 35.79
C VAL A 126 14.36 5.86 36.84
N LYS A 127 14.97 6.97 37.29
CA LYS A 127 14.37 7.93 38.21
C LYS A 127 14.13 9.26 37.51
N VAL A 128 12.93 9.80 37.67
CA VAL A 128 12.54 11.13 37.17
C VAL A 128 11.68 11.84 38.21
N TYR A 129 11.61 13.17 38.15
CA TYR A 129 10.72 13.95 39.01
C TYR A 129 9.64 14.59 38.17
N TRP A 130 8.37 14.34 38.50
CA TRP A 130 7.23 14.99 37.86
C TRP A 130 6.81 16.24 38.63
N VAL A 131 6.52 17.32 37.92
CA VAL A 131 6.09 18.61 38.46
C VAL A 131 4.63 18.82 38.09
N ALA A 132 3.78 18.93 39.13
CA ALA A 132 2.35 19.16 38.96
C ALA A 132 2.06 20.56 38.38
N PRO A 133 1.31 20.68 37.27
CA PRO A 133 0.97 21.98 36.70
C PRO A 133 -0.18 22.66 37.46
N GLY A 134 -0.38 23.96 37.22
CA GLY A 134 -1.45 24.77 37.85
C GLY A 134 -2.87 24.29 37.52
N ASP A 135 -3.04 23.75 36.31
CA ASP A 135 -4.29 23.28 35.71
C ASP A 135 -4.41 21.74 35.72
N ALA A 136 -3.73 21.08 36.65
CA ALA A 136 -3.74 19.62 36.74
C ALA A 136 -5.17 19.06 36.94
N PRO A 137 -5.52 17.92 36.32
CA PRO A 137 -6.75 17.21 36.61
C PRO A 137 -6.74 16.65 38.06
N LYS A 138 -7.90 16.19 38.53
CA LYS A 138 -8.06 15.67 39.91
C LYS A 138 -7.21 14.43 40.19
N HIS A 139 -7.06 13.58 39.17
CA HIS A 139 -6.29 12.33 39.22
C HIS A 139 -5.33 12.26 38.03
N VAL A 140 -4.06 12.02 38.31
CA VAL A 140 -3.00 11.89 37.31
C VAL A 140 -2.41 10.49 37.40
N GLN A 141 -2.25 9.82 36.27
CA GLN A 141 -1.61 8.51 36.19
C GLN A 141 -0.34 8.59 35.36
N PHE A 142 0.71 7.94 35.86
CA PHE A 142 1.97 7.78 35.14
C PHE A 142 1.90 6.57 34.22
N LEU A 143 2.26 6.76 32.94
CA LEU A 143 2.31 5.71 31.93
C LEU A 143 3.74 5.53 31.43
N ALA A 144 4.12 4.29 31.17
CA ALA A 144 5.43 3.96 30.61
C ALA A 144 5.33 3.09 29.36
N THR A 145 6.29 3.25 28.46
CA THR A 145 6.59 2.31 27.37
C THR A 145 8.02 1.84 27.56
N VAL A 146 8.25 0.54 27.48
CA VAL A 146 9.56 -0.06 27.71
C VAL A 146 9.93 -0.93 26.52
N VAL A 147 11.15 -0.74 26.02
CA VAL A 147 11.73 -1.50 24.91
C VAL A 147 12.86 -2.36 25.46
N LYS A 148 12.66 -3.68 25.55
CA LYS A 148 13.68 -4.64 25.99
C LYS A 148 14.66 -4.96 24.89
N LYS A 149 14.16 -5.12 23.66
CA LYS A 149 14.92 -5.21 22.40
C LYS A 149 14.10 -4.57 21.29
N TYR A 150 14.71 -4.27 20.14
CA TYR A 150 14.05 -3.58 19.02
C TYR A 150 12.61 -4.07 18.74
N LYS A 151 12.38 -5.39 18.63
CA LYS A 151 11.04 -5.96 18.38
C LYS A 151 10.25 -6.37 19.63
N THR A 152 10.80 -6.22 20.84
CA THR A 152 10.21 -6.69 22.09
C THR A 152 10.00 -5.52 23.03
N PHE A 153 8.76 -5.07 23.15
CA PHE A 153 8.41 -3.87 23.91
C PHE A 153 6.99 -3.94 24.48
N TRP A 154 6.70 -3.09 25.45
CA TRP A 154 5.39 -2.91 26.09
C TRP A 154 5.01 -1.44 26.02
N VAL A 155 3.72 -1.15 25.81
CA VAL A 155 3.20 0.20 25.59
C VAL A 155 2.13 0.51 26.65
N LYS A 156 2.02 1.77 27.07
CA LYS A 156 1.04 2.25 28.06
C LYS A 156 0.95 1.38 29.33
N ILE A 157 2.08 0.94 29.88
CA ILE A 157 2.14 0.26 31.18
C ILE A 157 1.60 1.22 32.25
N PRO A 158 0.52 0.87 32.97
CA PRO A 158 -0.07 1.74 33.97
C PRO A 158 0.78 1.75 35.26
N GLY A 159 1.01 2.95 35.77
CA GLY A 159 1.72 3.18 37.03
C GLY A 159 0.87 3.79 38.12
N ALA A 160 1.56 4.30 39.14
CA ALA A 160 0.94 4.97 40.28
C ALA A 160 0.00 6.11 39.85
N ILE A 161 -1.12 6.20 40.54
CA ILE A 161 -2.07 7.31 40.46
C ILE A 161 -1.79 8.27 41.61
N VAL A 162 -1.69 9.55 41.30
CA VAL A 162 -1.56 10.64 42.27
C VAL A 162 -2.77 11.56 42.15
N SER A 163 -3.32 11.99 43.29
CA SER A 163 -4.56 12.77 43.34
C SER A 163 -4.35 14.12 44.02
N GLN A 164 -5.21 15.11 43.74
CA GLN A 164 -5.15 16.36 44.52
C GLN A 164 -5.61 16.12 45.97
N SER A 165 -4.99 16.78 46.96
CA SER A 165 -5.26 16.53 48.40
C SER A 165 -6.72 16.70 48.87
N ASN A 166 -7.59 17.34 48.08
CA ASN A 166 -9.02 17.50 48.37
C ASN A 166 -9.92 16.77 47.35
N ALA A 167 -9.35 15.94 46.48
CA ALA A 167 -10.13 15.15 45.54
C ALA A 167 -10.80 13.97 46.29
N PRO A 168 -12.07 13.65 46.01
CA PRO A 168 -12.65 12.39 46.43
C PRO A 168 -11.73 11.24 46.02
N SER A 169 -11.64 10.17 46.82
CA SER A 169 -10.94 8.94 46.44
C SER A 169 -11.28 8.62 44.98
N PRO A 170 -10.30 8.25 44.13
CA PRO A 170 -10.61 7.88 42.76
C PRO A 170 -11.71 6.84 42.83
N THR A 171 -12.89 7.16 42.29
CA THR A 171 -13.87 6.13 41.95
C THR A 171 -13.04 5.19 41.12
N THR A 172 -12.83 3.98 41.61
CA THR A 172 -12.14 2.96 40.86
C THR A 172 -12.69 3.09 39.45
N PRO A 173 -11.86 3.31 38.42
CA PRO A 173 -12.20 2.64 37.20
C PRO A 173 -12.14 1.18 37.66
N PHE A 174 -13.30 0.66 38.08
CA PHE A 174 -13.77 -0.51 37.40
C PHE A 174 -13.31 -0.26 35.98
N HIS A 175 -12.32 -1.04 35.54
CA HIS A 175 -12.46 -1.63 34.24
C HIS A 175 -13.97 -1.74 34.07
N LYS A 176 -14.54 -0.87 33.24
CA LYS A 176 -15.52 -1.40 32.35
C LYS A 176 -14.70 -2.47 31.60
N THR A 177 -14.54 -3.66 32.22
CA THR A 177 -15.32 -4.79 31.79
C THR A 177 -16.63 -4.15 31.38
N SER A 178 -16.70 -3.81 30.10
CA SER A 178 -17.86 -4.22 29.37
C SER A 178 -18.10 -5.67 29.79
N GLU A 179 -18.75 -5.87 30.95
CA GLU A 179 -19.92 -6.69 30.89
C GLU A 179 -20.63 -6.13 29.67
N PRO A 180 -20.85 -6.95 28.63
CA PRO A 180 -21.77 -6.53 27.61
C PRO A 180 -23.01 -6.11 28.39
N VAL A 181 -23.29 -4.80 28.43
CA VAL A 181 -24.62 -4.35 28.73
C VAL A 181 -25.37 -4.94 27.56
N SER A 182 -25.97 -6.10 27.82
CA SER A 182 -26.89 -6.77 26.93
C SER A 182 -27.90 -5.72 26.52
N THR A 183 -27.67 -5.12 25.36
CA THR A 183 -28.75 -4.79 24.46
C THR A 183 -29.55 -6.07 24.35
N SER A 184 -30.77 -6.03 24.85
CA SER A 184 -31.66 -7.16 25.08
C SER A 184 -32.22 -7.75 23.78
N HIS A 185 -31.35 -8.04 22.83
CA HIS A 185 -31.64 -8.90 21.70
C HIS A 185 -30.75 -10.14 21.81
N PRO A 186 -31.31 -11.35 21.95
CA PRO A 186 -30.53 -12.57 22.00
C PRO A 186 -29.82 -12.73 20.65
N ILE A 187 -28.50 -12.50 20.64
CA ILE A 187 -27.67 -12.78 19.47
C ILE A 187 -27.74 -14.29 19.23
N SER A 188 -28.35 -14.66 18.10
CA SER A 188 -28.61 -16.06 17.77
C SER A 188 -27.50 -16.64 16.90
N TYR A 189 -27.08 -17.87 17.20
CA TYR A 189 -26.15 -18.59 16.34
C TYR A 189 -26.89 -19.09 15.10
N LEU A 190 -26.38 -18.74 13.91
CA LEU A 190 -26.95 -19.15 12.64
C LEU A 190 -26.56 -20.62 12.36
N THR A 191 -27.55 -21.50 12.23
CA THR A 191 -27.32 -22.94 12.02
C THR A 191 -26.99 -23.30 10.56
N ASN A 192 -27.52 -22.54 9.60
CA ASN A 192 -27.36 -22.82 8.18
C ASN A 192 -26.51 -21.74 7.50
N PRO A 193 -25.61 -22.10 6.56
CA PRO A 193 -24.92 -21.11 5.74
C PRO A 193 -25.89 -20.27 4.89
N PHE A 194 -25.49 -19.04 4.58
CA PHE A 194 -26.15 -18.27 3.52
C PHE A 194 -25.95 -18.93 2.16
N ASN A 195 -26.89 -18.69 1.24
CA ASN A 195 -26.79 -19.11 -0.15
C ASN A 195 -27.14 -17.95 -1.10
N ALA A 196 -26.80 -18.09 -2.38
CA ALA A 196 -27.11 -17.08 -3.40
C ALA A 196 -28.56 -17.15 -3.91
N SER A 197 -29.45 -17.96 -3.33
CA SER A 197 -30.82 -18.11 -3.83
C SER A 197 -31.60 -16.80 -3.71
N GLY A 198 -32.29 -16.42 -4.78
CA GLY A 198 -33.05 -15.17 -4.84
C GLY A 198 -32.25 -13.92 -5.19
N CYS A 199 -30.92 -13.99 -5.33
CA CYS A 199 -30.13 -12.86 -5.83
C CYS A 199 -30.63 -12.40 -7.22
N GLY A 200 -30.85 -11.10 -7.37
CA GLY A 200 -31.37 -10.48 -8.59
C GLY A 200 -32.87 -10.70 -8.85
N ASN A 201 -33.57 -11.41 -7.96
CA ASN A 201 -35.01 -11.67 -8.08
C ASN A 201 -35.79 -11.18 -6.86
N THR A 202 -35.41 -11.65 -5.67
CA THR A 202 -36.07 -11.32 -4.40
C THR A 202 -35.17 -10.58 -3.43
N LYS A 203 -33.84 -10.64 -3.64
CA LYS A 203 -32.85 -9.90 -2.88
C LYS A 203 -31.83 -9.22 -3.80
N PHE A 204 -31.40 -8.03 -3.41
CA PHE A 204 -30.27 -7.35 -4.04
C PHE A 204 -28.99 -7.95 -3.48
N CYS A 205 -28.05 -8.34 -4.34
CA CYS A 205 -26.81 -8.99 -3.94
C CYS A 205 -25.59 -8.30 -4.53
N ILE A 206 -24.51 -8.30 -3.75
CA ILE A 206 -23.17 -7.93 -4.17
C ILE A 206 -22.27 -9.14 -3.95
N ARG A 207 -21.61 -9.61 -5.01
CA ARG A 207 -20.78 -10.82 -4.99
C ARG A 207 -19.43 -10.58 -5.63
N ASN A 208 -18.36 -10.92 -4.91
CA ASN A 208 -17.00 -10.93 -5.44
C ASN A 208 -16.28 -12.24 -5.06
N PRO A 209 -15.83 -13.05 -6.04
CA PRO A 209 -16.00 -12.89 -7.48
C PRO A 209 -17.48 -12.93 -7.94
N SER A 210 -17.80 -12.32 -9.08
CA SER A 210 -19.17 -12.36 -9.61
C SER A 210 -19.62 -13.81 -9.82
N GLY A 211 -20.80 -14.17 -9.32
CA GLY A 211 -21.29 -15.54 -9.43
C GLY A 211 -20.91 -16.46 -8.27
N CYS A 212 -20.07 -16.05 -7.32
CA CYS A 212 -19.62 -16.92 -6.23
C CYS A 212 -20.75 -17.33 -5.27
N ASP A 213 -20.57 -18.48 -4.61
CA ASP A 213 -21.47 -18.99 -3.57
C ASP A 213 -21.01 -18.49 -2.19
N PRO A 214 -21.85 -17.81 -1.40
CA PRO A 214 -21.50 -17.30 -0.06
C PRO A 214 -21.13 -18.38 0.97
N GLU A 215 -21.35 -19.66 0.68
CA GLU A 215 -20.81 -20.78 1.49
C GLU A 215 -19.29 -20.96 1.29
N SER A 216 -18.74 -20.50 0.16
CA SER A 216 -17.31 -20.58 -0.11
C SER A 216 -16.53 -19.46 0.59
N ALA A 217 -15.40 -19.81 1.23
CA ALA A 217 -14.44 -18.82 1.73
C ALA A 217 -13.90 -17.86 0.65
N SER A 218 -13.95 -18.25 -0.63
CA SER A 218 -13.55 -17.35 -1.72
C SER A 218 -14.57 -16.25 -2.05
N CYS A 219 -15.78 -16.31 -1.47
CA CYS A 219 -16.88 -15.43 -1.81
C CYS A 219 -17.07 -14.33 -0.79
N PHE A 220 -16.94 -13.09 -1.24
CA PHE A 220 -17.35 -11.92 -0.48
C PHE A 220 -18.76 -11.50 -0.90
N PHE A 221 -19.69 -11.56 0.04
CA PHE A 221 -21.13 -11.49 -0.22
C PHE A 221 -21.80 -10.49 0.70
N LEU A 222 -22.72 -9.70 0.12
CA LEU A 222 -23.65 -8.85 0.84
C LEU A 222 -25.02 -8.93 0.16
N SER A 223 -26.08 -9.09 0.95
CA SER A 223 -27.45 -9.20 0.45
C SER A 223 -28.38 -8.28 1.21
N PHE A 224 -29.37 -7.75 0.50
CA PHE A 224 -30.44 -6.93 1.03
C PHE A 224 -31.78 -7.49 0.56
N ARG A 225 -32.62 -7.90 1.50
CA ARG A 225 -34.01 -8.34 1.24
C ARG A 225 -34.97 -7.43 1.95
N GLN A 226 -35.76 -6.68 1.20
CA GLN A 226 -36.79 -5.82 1.77
C GLN A 226 -37.95 -6.64 2.36
N GLU A 227 -38.31 -6.32 3.60
CA GLU A 227 -39.42 -6.90 4.34
C GLU A 227 -40.31 -5.77 4.88
N LYS A 228 -41.34 -5.42 4.11
CA LYS A 228 -42.27 -4.31 4.42
C LYS A 228 -41.51 -2.98 4.62
N SER A 229 -41.37 -2.52 5.86
CA SER A 229 -40.69 -1.29 6.27
C SER A 229 -39.23 -1.47 6.70
N SER A 230 -38.73 -2.70 6.64
CA SER A 230 -37.39 -3.09 7.08
C SER A 230 -36.62 -3.81 5.99
N VAL A 231 -35.32 -3.99 6.18
CA VAL A 231 -34.45 -4.74 5.27
C VAL A 231 -33.67 -5.76 6.11
N LEU A 232 -33.75 -7.03 5.71
CA LEU A 232 -32.86 -8.08 6.19
C LEU A 232 -31.54 -8.00 5.41
N ILE A 233 -30.45 -7.92 6.15
CA ILE A 233 -29.10 -7.74 5.62
C ILE A 233 -28.28 -8.96 5.99
N GLU A 234 -27.62 -9.57 5.01
CA GLU A 234 -26.74 -10.74 5.19
C GLU A 234 -25.37 -10.44 4.60
N MET A 235 -24.29 -10.62 5.36
CA MET A 235 -22.92 -10.49 4.87
C MET A 235 -22.08 -11.72 5.17
N SER A 236 -21.21 -12.11 4.23
CA SER A 236 -20.31 -13.26 4.34
C SER A 236 -18.93 -12.96 3.74
N GLY A 237 -17.87 -13.47 4.34
CA GLY A 237 -16.50 -13.32 3.81
C GLY A 237 -15.41 -14.12 4.52
N PRO A 238 -14.19 -14.17 3.95
CA PRO A 238 -13.05 -14.95 4.46
C PRO A 238 -12.32 -14.36 5.69
N SER A 239 -13.01 -13.57 6.52
CA SER A 239 -12.37 -12.85 7.63
C SER A 239 -12.51 -13.60 8.94
N GLU A 240 -11.47 -13.61 9.78
CA GLU A 240 -11.56 -14.07 11.18
C GLU A 240 -11.64 -12.91 12.18
N GLY A 241 -11.39 -11.67 11.73
CA GLY A 241 -11.41 -10.47 12.56
C GLY A 241 -12.74 -9.73 12.47
N TYR A 242 -12.92 -8.92 11.43
CA TYR A 242 -14.19 -8.20 11.20
C TYR A 242 -14.62 -8.24 9.74
N LEU A 243 -15.92 -8.09 9.54
CA LEU A 243 -16.58 -7.79 8.28
C LEU A 243 -17.34 -6.47 8.43
N ALA A 244 -17.28 -5.63 7.41
CA ALA A 244 -18.01 -4.38 7.40
C ALA A 244 -18.54 -4.04 6.01
N PHE A 245 -19.67 -3.34 5.97
CA PHE A 245 -20.07 -2.61 4.78
C PHE A 245 -20.43 -1.18 5.13
N ALA A 246 -20.35 -0.29 4.14
CA ALA A 246 -20.76 1.10 4.31
C ALA A 246 -21.54 1.59 3.08
N LEU A 247 -22.47 2.51 3.33
CA LEU A 247 -23.18 3.27 2.32
C LEU A 247 -22.52 4.64 2.21
N SER A 248 -22.17 5.05 0.99
CA SER A 248 -21.47 6.30 0.72
C SER A 248 -22.08 7.08 -0.44
N HIS A 249 -21.92 8.40 -0.40
CA HIS A 249 -22.29 9.28 -1.50
C HIS A 249 -21.21 9.36 -2.61
N ASP A 250 -19.98 8.92 -2.32
CA ASP A 250 -18.88 8.92 -3.29
C ASP A 250 -18.07 7.62 -3.21
N GLN A 251 -16.92 7.58 -3.89
CA GLN A 251 -16.01 6.43 -3.89
C GLN A 251 -14.85 6.60 -2.88
N TRP A 252 -15.00 7.49 -1.90
CA TRP A 252 -14.00 7.79 -0.88
C TRP A 252 -14.51 7.52 0.52
N MET A 253 -13.84 6.61 1.21
CA MET A 253 -14.18 6.34 2.61
C MET A 253 -13.90 7.57 3.49
N GLY A 254 -14.92 8.02 4.24
CA GLY A 254 -14.79 9.10 5.22
C GLY A 254 -16.04 9.94 5.55
N ASP A 255 -17.18 9.73 4.90
CA ASP A 255 -18.46 10.33 5.32
C ASP A 255 -19.59 9.32 5.05
N ASP A 256 -19.47 8.17 5.71
CA ASP A 256 -20.22 6.96 5.36
C ASP A 256 -21.01 6.38 6.53
N ASP A 257 -22.18 5.83 6.22
CA ASP A 257 -23.00 5.03 7.14
C ASP A 257 -22.52 3.57 7.10
N ALA A 258 -21.81 3.13 8.14
CA ALA A 258 -21.16 1.84 8.22
C ALA A 258 -21.79 0.86 9.23
N TYR A 259 -21.67 -0.42 8.93
CA TYR A 259 -22.16 -1.55 9.72
C TYR A 259 -21.02 -2.54 9.87
N LEU A 260 -20.75 -2.95 11.10
CA LEU A 260 -19.59 -3.78 11.43
C LEU A 260 -20.05 -5.03 12.18
N CYS A 261 -19.49 -6.15 11.77
CA CYS A 261 -19.54 -7.42 12.47
C CYS A 261 -18.11 -7.76 12.90
N VAL A 262 -17.87 -7.77 14.20
CA VAL A 262 -16.54 -7.87 14.80
C VAL A 262 -16.49 -9.13 15.66
N ASN A 263 -15.48 -9.96 15.45
CA ASN A 263 -15.21 -11.13 16.28
C ASN A 263 -14.20 -10.76 17.38
N GLU A 264 -14.65 -10.70 18.63
CA GLU A 264 -13.85 -10.43 19.82
C GLU A 264 -13.74 -11.72 20.64
N ASP A 265 -12.66 -12.48 20.48
CA ASP A 265 -12.40 -13.71 21.25
C ASP A 265 -13.59 -14.71 21.27
N HIS A 266 -14.17 -14.98 20.09
CA HIS A 266 -15.36 -15.82 19.87
C HIS A 266 -16.69 -15.23 20.36
N HIS A 267 -16.69 -13.96 20.75
CA HIS A 267 -17.89 -13.17 20.97
C HIS A 267 -18.08 -12.20 19.81
N VAL A 268 -19.13 -12.39 19.01
CA VAL A 268 -19.40 -11.54 17.85
C VAL A 268 -20.26 -10.35 18.26
N SER A 269 -19.75 -9.14 18.02
CA SER A 269 -20.49 -7.89 18.18
C SER A 269 -20.90 -7.35 16.81
N ILE A 270 -22.19 -7.01 16.66
CA ILE A 270 -22.72 -6.37 15.46
C ILE A 270 -23.17 -4.97 15.85
N SER A 271 -22.54 -3.97 15.21
CA SER A 271 -22.66 -2.57 15.60
C SER A 271 -22.77 -1.67 14.38
N THR A 272 -23.37 -0.50 14.60
CA THR A 272 -23.47 0.56 13.62
C THR A 272 -22.38 1.60 13.91
N ALA A 273 -21.71 2.10 12.87
CA ALA A 273 -20.71 3.17 12.99
C ALA A 273 -20.86 4.23 11.92
N TYR A 274 -20.37 5.42 12.21
CA TYR A 274 -20.22 6.51 11.24
C TYR A 274 -18.74 6.70 10.95
N LEU A 275 -18.38 6.74 9.66
CA LEU A 275 -17.01 6.95 9.22
C LEU A 275 -16.78 8.44 9.02
N LYS A 276 -15.71 8.95 9.64
CA LYS A 276 -15.31 10.35 9.52
C LYS A 276 -13.87 10.46 9.04
N GLU A 277 -13.67 11.11 7.90
CA GLU A 277 -12.37 11.32 7.27
C GLU A 277 -11.53 10.03 7.25
N ARG A 278 -10.25 10.09 7.66
CA ARG A 278 -9.36 8.93 7.79
C ARG A 278 -9.14 8.55 9.27
N SER A 279 -10.20 8.54 10.08
CA SER A 279 -10.16 8.08 11.48
C SER A 279 -10.77 6.68 11.65
N PRO A 280 -10.53 6.02 12.80
CA PRO A 280 -11.29 4.83 13.16
C PRO A 280 -12.81 5.08 13.14
N PRO A 281 -13.64 4.04 12.89
CA PRO A 281 -15.09 4.15 12.92
C PRO A 281 -15.60 4.67 14.27
N VAL A 282 -16.56 5.58 14.25
CA VAL A 282 -17.24 6.06 15.47
C VAL A 282 -18.47 5.19 15.69
N LEU A 283 -18.41 4.29 16.66
CA LEU A 283 -19.49 3.37 17.01
C LEU A 283 -20.66 4.10 17.70
N ASP A 284 -21.89 3.70 17.37
CA ASP A 284 -23.07 4.20 18.07
C ASP A 284 -23.19 3.56 19.46
N SER A 285 -23.77 4.30 20.42
CA SER A 285 -24.04 3.80 21.76
C SER A 285 -25.19 2.80 21.82
N GLU A 286 -26.13 2.88 20.88
CA GLU A 286 -27.25 1.94 20.70
C GLU A 286 -27.43 1.66 19.21
N SER A 287 -27.36 0.38 18.83
CA SER A 287 -27.62 -0.04 17.45
C SER A 287 -29.13 -0.25 17.27
N ALA A 288 -29.73 0.43 16.30
CA ALA A 288 -31.14 0.25 15.92
C ALA A 288 -31.33 -1.02 15.07
N LEU A 289 -30.63 -2.11 15.42
CA LEU A 289 -30.60 -3.37 14.70
C LEU A 289 -31.40 -4.44 15.44
N GLU A 290 -32.19 -5.19 14.70
CA GLU A 290 -33.03 -6.27 15.20
C GLU A 290 -32.59 -7.62 14.61
N ASP A 291 -33.08 -8.75 15.15
CA ASP A 291 -32.87 -10.10 14.60
C ASP A 291 -31.40 -10.44 14.27
N VAL A 292 -30.51 -10.03 15.18
CA VAL A 292 -29.06 -10.17 15.01
C VAL A 292 -28.63 -11.64 15.15
N SER A 293 -27.87 -12.11 14.16
CA SER A 293 -27.36 -13.49 14.10
C SER A 293 -25.99 -13.56 13.45
N TRP A 294 -25.21 -14.59 13.76
CA TRP A 294 -23.88 -14.80 13.18
C TRP A 294 -23.48 -16.27 13.11
N ARG A 295 -22.47 -16.58 12.30
CA ARG A 295 -21.80 -17.88 12.21
C ARG A 295 -20.36 -17.70 11.77
N LEU A 296 -19.45 -18.44 12.41
CA LEU A 296 -18.04 -18.54 12.01
C LEU A 296 -17.72 -20.02 11.87
N ALA A 297 -17.63 -20.50 10.62
CA ALA A 297 -17.37 -21.91 10.33
C ALA A 297 -16.62 -22.02 9.00
N ASP A 298 -15.71 -23.00 8.89
CA ASP A 298 -14.99 -23.32 7.66
C ASP A 298 -14.22 -22.13 7.04
N GLY A 299 -13.73 -21.22 7.89
CA GLY A 299 -13.04 -20.00 7.46
C GLY A 299 -13.97 -18.91 6.88
N VAL A 300 -15.29 -19.05 7.07
CA VAL A 300 -16.30 -18.10 6.58
C VAL A 300 -16.99 -17.44 7.77
N PHE A 301 -16.90 -16.12 7.84
CA PHE A 301 -17.61 -15.31 8.83
C PHE A 301 -18.89 -14.75 8.22
N GLN A 302 -20.02 -14.99 8.88
CA GLN A 302 -21.36 -14.68 8.40
C GLN A 302 -22.12 -13.92 9.46
N CYS A 303 -22.76 -12.81 9.07
CA CYS A 303 -23.53 -11.97 9.97
C CYS A 303 -24.84 -11.55 9.30
N SER A 304 -25.92 -11.58 10.07
CA SER A 304 -27.24 -11.15 9.61
C SER A 304 -27.95 -10.32 10.66
N PHE A 305 -28.66 -9.30 10.21
CA PHE A 305 -29.46 -8.42 11.05
C PHE A 305 -30.53 -7.72 10.24
N ARG A 306 -31.54 -7.20 10.92
CA ARG A 306 -32.63 -6.41 10.35
C ARG A 306 -32.48 -4.95 10.73
N ARG A 307 -32.79 -4.07 9.78
CA ARG A 307 -32.79 -2.61 9.97
C ARG A 307 -33.99 -1.98 9.29
N ASP A 308 -34.65 -1.03 9.94
CA ASP A 308 -35.70 -0.24 9.32
C ASP A 308 -35.16 0.64 8.17
N ILE A 309 -35.98 0.86 7.14
CA ILE A 309 -35.61 1.69 5.98
C ILE A 309 -35.33 3.13 6.42
N HIS A 310 -36.15 3.64 7.34
CA HIS A 310 -36.08 4.99 7.88
C HIS A 310 -35.77 4.92 9.39
N LEU A 311 -34.71 5.59 9.81
CA LEU A 311 -34.37 5.74 11.23
C LEU A 311 -34.67 7.17 11.68
N ASN A 312 -35.46 7.32 12.74
CA ASN A 312 -35.79 8.64 13.28
C ASN A 312 -34.60 9.17 14.12
N ALA A 313 -34.03 10.30 13.70
CA ALA A 313 -33.15 11.17 14.49
C ALA A 313 -31.79 10.60 14.96
N GLN A 314 -31.25 9.54 14.33
CA GLN A 314 -29.85 9.14 14.54
C GLN A 314 -28.91 9.90 13.58
N LYS A 315 -27.98 10.67 14.16
CA LYS A 315 -27.02 11.50 13.40
C LYS A 315 -26.02 10.61 12.65
N GLY A 316 -25.92 10.78 11.33
CA GLY A 316 -24.97 10.02 10.49
C GLY A 316 -25.51 8.70 9.93
N ARG A 317 -26.83 8.43 10.03
CA ARG A 317 -27.49 7.28 9.41
C ARG A 317 -28.20 7.65 8.12
N PHE A 318 -28.08 6.80 7.11
CA PHE A 318 -28.63 7.02 5.78
C PHE A 318 -29.95 6.27 5.61
N ASN A 319 -30.91 6.83 4.86
CA ASN A 319 -32.14 6.08 4.55
C ASN A 319 -31.84 5.04 3.47
N LEU A 320 -32.40 3.82 3.61
CA LEU A 320 -32.12 2.71 2.68
C LEU A 320 -32.87 2.83 1.33
N ASP A 321 -33.75 3.81 1.19
CA ASP A 321 -34.55 4.06 -0.01
C ASP A 321 -33.93 5.05 -1.01
N ALA A 322 -32.69 5.47 -0.76
CA ALA A 322 -31.89 6.26 -1.69
C ALA A 322 -30.75 5.44 -2.32
N SER A 323 -30.04 6.06 -3.28
CA SER A 323 -28.96 5.41 -4.03
C SER A 323 -27.58 5.77 -3.49
N TYR A 324 -26.75 4.77 -3.21
CA TYR A 324 -25.41 4.94 -2.66
C TYR A 324 -24.38 4.04 -3.34
N TYR A 325 -23.12 4.44 -3.29
CA TYR A 325 -22.02 3.49 -3.45
C TYR A 325 -22.00 2.57 -2.23
N ILE A 326 -21.72 1.29 -2.46
CA ILE A 326 -21.68 0.29 -1.40
C ILE A 326 -20.26 -0.24 -1.29
N PHE A 327 -19.71 -0.10 -0.09
CA PHE A 327 -18.35 -0.49 0.26
C PHE A 327 -18.44 -1.78 1.07
N LEU A 328 -17.55 -2.74 0.82
CA LEU A 328 -17.38 -3.90 1.67
C LEU A 328 -15.91 -4.03 2.05
N ALA A 329 -15.63 -4.29 3.32
CA ALA A 329 -14.28 -4.41 3.85
C ALA A 329 -14.16 -5.55 4.84
N ASP A 330 -12.96 -6.11 4.90
CA ASP A 330 -12.54 -7.16 5.81
C ASP A 330 -11.18 -6.79 6.43
N GLY A 331 -10.93 -7.21 7.66
CA GLY A 331 -9.66 -6.98 8.32
C GLY A 331 -9.53 -7.63 9.69
N GLU A 332 -8.39 -7.36 10.33
CA GLU A 332 -7.99 -7.96 11.61
C GLU A 332 -8.48 -7.13 12.80
N VAL A 333 -8.61 -7.79 13.95
CA VAL A 333 -9.02 -7.20 15.23
C VAL A 333 -7.95 -7.50 16.27
N SER A 334 -7.53 -6.51 17.07
CA SER A 334 -6.62 -6.69 18.19
C SER A 334 -7.29 -7.40 19.37
N GLU A 335 -6.48 -8.03 20.24
CA GLU A 335 -6.91 -8.42 21.60
C GLU A 335 -7.53 -7.20 22.31
N GLY A 336 -8.82 -7.30 22.66
CA GLY A 336 -9.62 -6.20 23.22
C GLY A 336 -10.55 -5.46 22.24
N GLY A 337 -10.79 -6.01 21.04
CA GLY A 337 -11.85 -5.56 20.12
C GLY A 337 -11.51 -4.35 19.24
N LEU A 338 -10.25 -3.90 19.22
CA LEU A 338 -9.84 -2.76 18.38
C LEU A 338 -9.67 -3.19 16.92
N ILE A 339 -10.48 -2.61 16.03
CA ILE A 339 -10.42 -2.84 14.59
C ILE A 339 -9.15 -2.22 13.98
N HIS A 340 -8.39 -3.02 13.22
CA HIS A 340 -7.29 -2.51 12.40
C HIS A 340 -7.76 -2.00 11.04
N LYS A 341 -6.91 -1.18 10.41
CA LYS A 341 -7.14 -0.77 9.03
C LYS A 341 -7.03 -2.01 8.11
N HIS A 342 -8.04 -2.22 7.27
CA HIS A 342 -8.02 -3.21 6.19
C HIS A 342 -6.73 -3.12 5.34
N HIS A 343 -6.15 -4.28 4.99
CA HIS A 343 -4.93 -4.37 4.19
C HIS A 343 -5.17 -4.11 2.70
N ARG A 344 -6.24 -4.68 2.16
CA ARG A 344 -6.68 -4.50 0.76
C ARG A 344 -7.60 -3.30 0.64
N GLN A 345 -7.72 -2.68 -0.54
CA GLN A 345 -8.78 -1.69 -0.73
C GLN A 345 -10.17 -2.32 -0.56
N PRO A 346 -11.15 -1.58 0.00
CA PRO A 346 -12.53 -2.04 0.09
C PRO A 346 -13.05 -2.39 -1.29
N LEU A 347 -13.95 -3.37 -1.35
CA LEU A 347 -14.71 -3.66 -2.55
C LEU A 347 -15.77 -2.57 -2.72
N ILE A 348 -15.77 -1.85 -3.84
CA ILE A 348 -16.70 -0.74 -4.10
C ILE A 348 -17.53 -1.05 -5.34
N THR A 349 -18.82 -0.74 -5.31
CA THR A 349 -19.70 -0.84 -6.48
C THR A 349 -19.30 0.15 -7.58
N SER A 350 -19.53 -0.19 -8.85
CA SER A 350 -19.17 0.65 -9.99
C SER A 350 -19.99 1.94 -10.09
N GLY A 351 -21.18 1.95 -9.50
CA GLY A 351 -22.11 3.07 -9.44
C GLY A 351 -22.91 3.07 -8.14
N THR A 352 -23.85 4.00 -8.04
CA THR A 352 -24.79 4.09 -6.91
C THR A 352 -26.00 3.21 -7.15
N TYR A 353 -26.47 2.51 -6.11
CA TYR A 353 -27.61 1.60 -6.17
C TYR A 353 -28.60 1.87 -5.05
N ASN A 354 -29.90 1.76 -5.35
CA ASN A 354 -30.97 1.73 -4.36
C ASN A 354 -31.27 0.27 -4.00
N ILE A 355 -30.90 -0.14 -2.79
CA ILE A 355 -31.01 -1.52 -2.30
C ILE A 355 -32.46 -1.96 -2.02
N THR A 356 -33.40 -1.02 -1.91
CA THR A 356 -34.86 -1.28 -1.79
C THR A 356 -35.58 -1.17 -3.14
N GLY A 357 -34.85 -0.85 -4.21
CA GLY A 357 -35.37 -0.80 -5.57
C GLY A 357 -35.49 -2.17 -6.22
N LEU A 358 -35.31 -2.23 -7.54
CA LEU A 358 -35.29 -3.48 -8.29
C LEU A 358 -34.12 -4.38 -7.80
N PRO A 359 -34.39 -5.62 -7.35
CA PRO A 359 -33.36 -6.58 -6.98
C PRO A 359 -32.39 -6.81 -8.14
N GLN A 360 -31.09 -6.72 -7.85
CA GLN A 360 -30.02 -6.98 -8.81
C GLN A 360 -28.97 -7.88 -8.18
N ASP A 361 -28.14 -8.49 -9.02
CA ASP A 361 -27.00 -9.29 -8.60
C ASP A 361 -25.75 -8.73 -9.27
N ILE A 362 -25.00 -7.94 -8.51
CA ILE A 362 -23.91 -7.13 -9.01
C ILE A 362 -22.57 -7.54 -8.40
N GLY A 363 -21.48 -7.11 -9.03
CA GLY A 363 -20.14 -7.19 -8.47
C GLY A 363 -19.67 -5.86 -7.89
N GLY A 364 -18.44 -5.86 -7.41
CA GLY A 364 -17.67 -4.66 -7.11
C GLY A 364 -16.24 -4.84 -7.57
N SER A 365 -15.44 -3.77 -7.47
CA SER A 365 -14.00 -3.83 -7.71
C SER A 365 -13.25 -3.20 -6.56
N ARG A 366 -12.10 -3.79 -6.21
CA ARG A 366 -11.17 -3.22 -5.22
C ARG A 366 -10.23 -2.19 -5.84
N SER A 367 -10.20 -2.10 -7.17
CA SER A 367 -9.26 -1.28 -7.91
C SER A 367 -9.99 -0.19 -8.71
N PRO A 368 -9.72 1.09 -8.46
CA PRO A 368 -10.36 2.19 -9.18
C PRO A 368 -10.10 2.14 -10.69
N GLN A 369 -11.10 2.48 -11.51
CA GLN A 369 -10.99 2.43 -12.97
C GLN A 369 -9.82 3.25 -13.52
N LEU A 370 -9.54 4.43 -12.93
CA LEU A 370 -8.41 5.28 -13.33
C LEU A 370 -7.05 4.62 -13.06
N ILE A 371 -6.94 3.83 -11.98
CA ILE A 371 -5.71 3.11 -11.63
C ILE A 371 -5.54 1.87 -12.51
N LYS A 372 -6.62 1.17 -12.85
CA LYS A 372 -6.60 0.10 -13.87
C LYS A 372 -6.13 0.64 -15.23
N ALA A 373 -6.68 1.77 -15.67
CA ALA A 373 -6.28 2.43 -16.91
C ALA A 373 -4.81 2.87 -16.87
N HIS A 374 -4.34 3.41 -15.74
CA HIS A 374 -2.92 3.73 -15.53
C HIS A 374 -2.02 2.51 -15.77
N GLY A 375 -2.27 1.41 -15.05
CA GLY A 375 -1.49 0.17 -15.16
C GLY A 375 -1.52 -0.40 -16.59
N ALA A 376 -2.71 -0.46 -17.20
CA ALA A 376 -2.89 -0.98 -18.56
C ALA A 376 -2.09 -0.16 -19.60
N LEU A 377 -2.18 1.17 -19.55
CA LEU A 377 -1.44 2.04 -20.45
C LEU A 377 0.08 1.95 -20.22
N MET A 378 0.53 1.80 -18.98
CA MET A 378 1.95 1.61 -18.67
C MET A 378 2.47 0.26 -19.22
N PHE A 379 1.70 -0.83 -19.10
CA PHE A 379 2.08 -2.09 -19.71
C PHE A 379 2.12 -2.00 -21.24
N VAL A 380 1.11 -1.41 -21.88
CA VAL A 380 1.14 -1.20 -23.34
C VAL A 380 2.39 -0.40 -23.74
N ALA A 381 2.68 0.70 -23.05
CA ALA A 381 3.84 1.53 -23.34
C ALA A 381 5.16 0.76 -23.17
N TRP A 382 5.40 0.17 -22.00
CA TRP A 382 6.73 -0.33 -21.63
C TRP A 382 6.97 -1.79 -22.00
N ILE A 383 5.96 -2.67 -21.93
CA ILE A 383 6.12 -4.09 -22.31
C ILE A 383 6.16 -4.23 -23.82
N THR A 384 5.33 -3.48 -24.57
CA THR A 384 5.24 -3.64 -26.03
C THR A 384 6.00 -2.56 -26.79
N THR A 385 5.57 -1.29 -26.72
CA THR A 385 6.08 -0.26 -27.64
C THR A 385 7.58 0.01 -27.44
N VAL A 386 8.05 0.12 -26.19
CA VAL A 386 9.48 0.32 -25.89
C VAL A 386 10.31 -0.88 -26.29
N SER A 387 9.91 -2.08 -25.87
CA SER A 387 10.70 -3.29 -26.08
C SER A 387 10.86 -3.62 -27.56
N ILE A 388 9.77 -3.53 -28.35
CA ILE A 388 9.82 -3.70 -29.81
C ILE A 388 10.67 -2.60 -30.46
N GLY A 389 10.47 -1.35 -30.06
CA GLY A 389 11.19 -0.22 -30.66
C GLY A 389 12.70 -0.26 -30.40
N VAL A 390 13.14 -0.77 -29.24
CA VAL A 390 14.57 -0.99 -28.94
C VAL A 390 15.16 -2.12 -29.79
N ILE A 391 14.46 -3.26 -29.89
CA ILE A 391 14.89 -4.40 -30.71
C ILE A 391 15.07 -3.97 -32.18
N VAL A 392 14.08 -3.26 -32.73
CA VAL A 392 14.12 -2.76 -34.11
C VAL A 392 15.31 -1.82 -34.33
N ALA A 393 15.53 -0.86 -33.42
CA ALA A 393 16.64 0.09 -33.55
C ALA A 393 18.03 -0.56 -33.43
N ARG A 394 18.15 -1.62 -32.62
CA ARG A 394 19.43 -2.30 -32.36
C ARG A 394 19.78 -3.32 -33.43
N PHE A 395 18.85 -4.19 -33.82
CA PHE A 395 19.16 -5.38 -34.63
C PHE A 395 18.64 -5.33 -36.08
N PHE A 396 17.69 -4.45 -36.39
CA PHE A 396 17.04 -4.40 -37.71
C PHE A 396 17.49 -3.23 -38.59
N LYS A 397 18.43 -2.40 -38.09
CA LYS A 397 19.04 -1.32 -38.87
C LYS A 397 19.69 -1.80 -40.18
N PRO A 398 20.54 -2.86 -40.20
CA PRO A 398 21.18 -3.34 -41.43
C PRO A 398 20.16 -3.90 -42.44
N ILE A 399 19.13 -4.59 -41.95
CA ILE A 399 18.13 -5.31 -42.74
C ILE A 399 17.19 -4.35 -43.46
N TRP A 400 16.75 -3.30 -42.76
CA TRP A 400 15.75 -2.34 -43.26
C TRP A 400 16.38 -1.02 -43.71
N SER A 401 17.68 -1.02 -43.99
CA SER A 401 18.42 0.14 -44.50
C SER A 401 18.04 0.50 -45.94
N HIS A 402 17.60 -0.48 -46.73
CA HIS A 402 17.18 -0.30 -48.13
C HIS A 402 15.65 -0.20 -48.31
N SER A 403 14.89 -0.34 -47.22
CA SER A 403 13.43 -0.24 -47.21
C SER A 403 13.01 1.11 -46.66
N TYR A 404 12.14 1.82 -47.37
CA TYR A 404 11.73 3.18 -47.00
C TYR A 404 10.26 3.23 -46.59
N LEU A 405 9.98 3.97 -45.52
CA LEU A 405 8.64 4.31 -45.06
C LEU A 405 8.58 5.84 -44.90
N PHE A 406 7.62 6.51 -45.54
CA PHE A 406 7.52 7.98 -45.53
C PHE A 406 8.86 8.71 -45.84
N GLY A 407 9.64 8.19 -46.80
CA GLY A 407 10.89 8.81 -47.24
C GLY A 407 12.08 8.71 -46.28
N LYS A 408 12.03 7.84 -45.25
CA LYS A 408 13.18 7.49 -44.40
C LYS A 408 13.30 5.98 -44.25
N GLU A 409 14.47 5.52 -43.81
CA GLU A 409 14.73 4.11 -43.51
C GLU A 409 13.66 3.54 -42.56
N MET A 410 13.15 2.36 -42.88
CA MET A 410 11.98 1.77 -42.23
C MET A 410 12.23 1.49 -40.74
N TRP A 411 13.40 0.98 -40.35
CA TRP A 411 13.73 0.76 -38.92
C TRP A 411 13.67 2.05 -38.11
N PHE A 412 14.15 3.16 -38.68
CA PHE A 412 14.18 4.45 -38.00
C PHE A 412 12.77 4.98 -37.81
N GLN A 413 11.90 4.79 -38.81
CA GLN A 413 10.51 5.21 -38.73
C GLN A 413 9.70 4.38 -37.75
N VAL A 414 9.84 3.06 -37.80
CA VAL A 414 9.16 2.15 -36.86
C VAL A 414 9.60 2.46 -35.43
N HIS A 415 10.91 2.58 -35.16
CA HIS A 415 11.41 3.00 -33.86
C HIS A 415 10.83 4.35 -33.42
N ARG A 416 10.89 5.36 -34.28
CA ARG A 416 10.39 6.71 -33.98
C ARG A 416 8.89 6.70 -33.64
N MET A 417 8.07 6.01 -34.43
CA MET A 417 6.62 5.94 -34.17
C MET A 417 6.33 5.22 -32.86
N LEU A 418 7.00 4.10 -32.59
CA LEU A 418 6.84 3.38 -31.33
C LEU A 418 7.25 4.22 -30.12
N MET A 419 8.40 4.91 -30.18
CA MET A 419 8.86 5.78 -29.08
C MET A 419 7.93 6.98 -28.86
N LEU A 420 7.41 7.61 -29.93
CA LEU A 420 6.44 8.70 -29.79
C LEU A 420 5.12 8.21 -29.17
N THR A 421 4.66 7.03 -29.56
CA THR A 421 3.51 6.37 -28.93
C THR A 421 3.78 6.08 -27.46
N THR A 422 4.97 5.58 -27.10
CA THR A 422 5.37 5.39 -25.70
C THR A 422 5.25 6.69 -24.90
N VAL A 423 5.80 7.80 -25.41
CA VAL A 423 5.76 9.08 -24.71
C VAL A 423 4.32 9.56 -24.52
N MET A 424 3.47 9.43 -25.54
CA MET A 424 2.06 9.78 -25.44
C MET A 424 1.32 8.94 -24.40
N LEU A 425 1.43 7.61 -24.47
CA LEU A 425 0.76 6.70 -23.53
C LEU A 425 1.25 6.90 -22.09
N THR A 426 2.56 7.06 -21.91
CA THR A 426 3.16 7.33 -20.59
C THR A 426 2.66 8.65 -20.04
N SER A 427 2.54 9.70 -20.88
CA SER A 427 2.07 11.03 -20.47
C SER A 427 0.62 11.01 -20.00
N ILE A 428 -0.27 10.39 -20.78
CA ILE A 428 -1.67 10.21 -20.41
C ILE A 428 -1.76 9.41 -19.11
N SER A 429 -1.08 8.27 -19.07
CA SER A 429 -1.11 7.36 -17.93
C SER A 429 -0.57 8.00 -16.64
N PHE A 430 0.49 8.81 -16.73
CA PHE A 430 1.11 9.48 -15.57
C PHE A 430 0.16 10.43 -14.85
N VAL A 431 -0.78 11.06 -15.58
CA VAL A 431 -1.73 12.01 -14.99
C VAL A 431 -2.84 11.31 -14.20
N LEU A 432 -3.22 10.08 -14.59
CA LEU A 432 -4.39 9.38 -14.04
C LEU A 432 -4.35 9.18 -12.50
N PRO A 433 -3.24 8.73 -11.88
CA PRO A 433 -3.18 8.58 -10.42
C PRO A 433 -3.29 9.89 -9.66
N PHE A 434 -2.81 11.01 -10.24
CA PHE A 434 -2.94 12.34 -9.63
C PHE A 434 -4.36 12.87 -9.73
N VAL A 435 -5.05 12.63 -10.85
CA VAL A 435 -6.48 12.94 -10.98
C VAL A 435 -7.31 12.12 -10.01
N TYR A 436 -6.99 10.83 -9.86
CA TYR A 436 -7.66 9.98 -8.89
C TYR A 436 -7.44 10.48 -7.47
N ARG A 437 -6.20 10.65 -7.01
CA ARG A 437 -5.93 10.96 -5.59
C ARG A 437 -6.16 12.43 -5.23
N GLY A 438 -6.04 13.37 -6.16
CA GLY A 438 -6.02 14.81 -5.91
C GLY A 438 -4.79 15.31 -5.13
N GLU A 439 -4.05 14.42 -4.47
CA GLU A 439 -2.87 14.70 -3.65
C GLU A 439 -1.74 13.69 -3.88
N TRP A 440 -0.54 14.00 -3.37
CA TRP A 440 0.59 13.06 -3.40
C TRP A 440 0.38 11.92 -2.40
N SER A 441 0.40 10.68 -2.88
CA SER A 441 0.23 9.50 -2.04
C SER A 441 1.53 9.11 -1.33
N LYS A 442 1.65 9.38 -0.03
CA LYS A 442 2.79 8.94 0.79
C LYS A 442 2.83 7.42 0.97
N GLN A 443 1.68 6.76 0.86
CA GLN A 443 1.55 5.32 1.01
C GLN A 443 2.01 4.55 -0.24
N ALA A 444 2.19 5.21 -1.38
CA ALA A 444 2.67 4.58 -2.61
C ALA A 444 4.20 4.33 -2.63
N GLY A 445 4.89 4.57 -1.50
CA GLY A 445 6.32 4.28 -1.35
C GLY A 445 7.18 4.98 -2.39
N PHE A 446 8.11 4.23 -2.99
CA PHE A 446 9.06 4.74 -4.00
C PHE A 446 8.50 4.80 -5.42
N HIS A 447 7.39 4.12 -5.71
CA HIS A 447 6.80 4.03 -7.04
C HIS A 447 6.61 5.40 -7.72
N PRO A 448 5.95 6.42 -7.10
CA PRO A 448 5.72 7.69 -7.79
C PRO A 448 6.99 8.50 -8.01
N TYR A 449 8.03 8.34 -7.18
CA TYR A 449 9.31 9.02 -7.37
C TYR A 449 10.09 8.44 -8.55
N LEU A 450 10.14 7.11 -8.66
CA LEU A 450 10.74 6.44 -9.81
C LEU A 450 9.92 6.70 -11.09
N GLY A 451 8.60 6.69 -10.99
CA GLY A 451 7.70 7.06 -12.09
C GLY A 451 7.94 8.47 -12.63
N CYS A 452 8.12 9.46 -11.75
CA CYS A 452 8.50 10.83 -12.15
C CYS A 452 9.86 10.86 -12.87
N THR A 453 10.82 10.08 -12.39
CA THR A 453 12.15 9.98 -13.01
C THR A 453 12.06 9.35 -14.40
N VAL A 454 11.33 8.24 -14.54
CA VAL A 454 11.07 7.56 -15.81
C VAL A 454 10.37 8.49 -16.79
N MET A 455 9.37 9.25 -16.33
CA MET A 455 8.66 10.24 -17.14
C MET A 455 9.62 11.32 -17.68
N ALA A 456 10.44 11.90 -16.81
CA ALA A 456 11.41 12.93 -17.20
C ALA A 456 12.40 12.39 -18.25
N LEU A 457 12.91 11.18 -18.06
CA LEU A 457 13.81 10.52 -19.02
C LEU A 457 13.10 10.21 -20.34
N ALA A 458 11.84 9.77 -20.30
CA ALA A 458 11.04 9.47 -21.49
C ALA A 458 10.81 10.72 -22.36
N PHE A 459 10.60 11.90 -21.75
CA PHE A 459 10.52 13.18 -22.48
C PHE A 459 11.88 13.69 -22.94
N PHE A 460 12.92 13.50 -22.15
CA PHE A 460 14.27 13.95 -22.51
C PHE A 460 14.81 13.24 -23.76
N GLN A 461 14.41 11.98 -23.97
CA GLN A 461 14.81 11.18 -25.13
C GLN A 461 14.46 11.78 -26.50
N PRO A 462 13.19 12.07 -26.83
CA PRO A 462 12.84 12.69 -28.11
C PRO A 462 13.40 14.11 -28.24
N LEU A 463 13.54 14.87 -27.14
CA LEU A 463 14.18 16.19 -27.16
C LEU A 463 15.64 16.08 -27.62
N MET A 464 16.42 15.17 -27.03
CA MET A 464 17.77 14.88 -27.49
C MET A 464 17.79 14.43 -28.95
N ALA A 465 16.86 13.54 -29.34
CA ALA A 465 16.77 13.05 -30.71
C ALA A 465 16.44 14.15 -31.73
N GLY A 466 15.80 15.25 -31.32
CA GLY A 466 15.60 16.45 -32.15
C GLY A 466 16.92 17.15 -32.50
N PHE A 467 17.92 17.09 -31.62
CA PHE A 467 19.27 17.65 -31.84
C PHE A 467 20.25 16.65 -32.46
N ARG A 468 19.74 15.56 -33.07
CA ARG A 468 20.53 14.50 -33.69
C ARG A 468 21.49 15.06 -34.77
N PRO A 469 22.82 15.00 -34.58
CA PRO A 469 23.78 15.51 -35.56
C PRO A 469 23.80 14.72 -36.87
N ALA A 470 24.28 15.33 -37.96
CA ALA A 470 24.50 14.65 -39.24
C ALA A 470 25.43 13.41 -39.08
N PRO A 471 25.31 12.38 -39.95
CA PRO A 471 26.04 11.12 -39.81
C PRO A 471 27.57 11.26 -39.67
N HIS A 472 28.17 12.22 -40.36
CA HIS A 472 29.62 12.46 -40.35
C HIS A 472 30.08 13.58 -39.40
N ALA A 473 29.20 14.10 -38.54
CA ALA A 473 29.54 15.17 -37.62
C ALA A 473 30.33 14.65 -36.39
N PRO A 474 31.32 15.39 -35.86
CA PRO A 474 32.18 14.92 -34.77
C PRO A 474 31.41 14.64 -33.47
N ARG A 475 30.32 15.38 -33.21
CA ARG A 475 29.47 15.19 -32.02
C ARG A 475 28.49 14.03 -32.13
N ARG A 476 28.46 13.32 -33.28
CA ARG A 476 27.54 12.19 -33.52
C ARG A 476 27.76 11.04 -32.54
N GLN A 477 29.02 10.75 -32.22
CA GLN A 477 29.39 9.65 -31.34
C GLN A 477 28.94 9.92 -29.90
N LEU A 478 29.13 11.16 -29.44
CA LEU A 478 28.66 11.64 -28.13
C LEU A 478 27.13 11.54 -28.03
N PHE A 479 26.41 12.01 -29.05
CA PHE A 479 24.95 11.88 -29.14
C PHE A 479 24.51 10.41 -29.03
N ASN A 480 25.13 9.50 -29.80
CA ASN A 480 24.76 8.08 -29.79
C ASN A 480 24.92 7.48 -28.37
N TRP A 481 26.02 7.80 -27.66
CA TRP A 481 26.25 7.30 -26.31
C TRP A 481 25.23 7.82 -25.30
N PHE A 482 24.94 9.13 -25.31
CA PHE A 482 23.95 9.72 -24.41
C PHE A 482 22.52 9.25 -24.69
N HIS A 483 22.14 9.17 -25.97
CA HIS A 483 20.83 8.67 -26.38
C HIS A 483 20.63 7.21 -25.95
N TRP A 484 21.64 6.38 -26.18
CA TRP A 484 21.65 4.98 -25.74
C TRP A 484 21.58 4.86 -24.22
N SER A 485 22.49 5.51 -23.49
CA SER A 485 22.60 5.36 -22.03
C SER A 485 21.35 5.83 -21.30
N THR A 486 20.84 7.01 -21.65
CA THR A 486 19.58 7.55 -21.09
C THR A 486 18.41 6.60 -21.33
N GLY A 487 18.39 5.90 -22.47
CA GLY A 487 17.27 5.06 -22.89
C GLY A 487 17.28 3.74 -22.16
N THR A 488 18.47 3.15 -22.02
CA THR A 488 18.68 1.97 -21.20
C THR A 488 18.37 2.27 -19.72
N THR A 489 18.80 3.41 -19.18
CA THR A 489 18.46 3.81 -17.81
C THR A 489 16.95 3.95 -17.61
N ALA A 490 16.24 4.63 -18.53
CA ALA A 490 14.79 4.76 -18.47
C ALA A 490 14.09 3.40 -18.48
N ARG A 491 14.53 2.46 -19.34
CA ARG A 491 13.98 1.10 -19.43
C ARG A 491 14.17 0.32 -18.13
N ILE A 492 15.37 0.36 -17.54
CA ILE A 492 15.65 -0.35 -16.28
C ILE A 492 14.80 0.20 -15.14
N LEU A 493 14.74 1.53 -15.01
CA LEU A 493 13.91 2.17 -13.99
C LEU A 493 12.41 1.90 -14.20
N ALA A 494 11.94 1.83 -15.45
CA ALA A 494 10.55 1.50 -15.75
C ALA A 494 10.19 0.08 -15.29
N VAL A 495 11.06 -0.92 -15.50
CA VAL A 495 10.83 -2.29 -14.99
C VAL A 495 10.72 -2.29 -13.47
N VAL A 496 11.64 -1.63 -12.76
CA VAL A 496 11.58 -1.50 -11.29
C VAL A 496 10.28 -0.79 -10.85
N THR A 497 9.90 0.27 -11.56
CA THR A 497 8.68 1.03 -11.27
C THR A 497 7.42 0.18 -11.47
N MET A 498 7.40 -0.70 -12.48
CA MET A 498 6.30 -1.63 -12.72
C MET A 498 6.17 -2.65 -11.59
N PHE A 499 7.25 -3.30 -11.14
CA PHE A 499 7.22 -4.18 -9.96
C PHE A 499 6.61 -3.49 -8.75
N LEU A 500 7.14 -2.31 -8.40
CA LEU A 500 6.60 -1.55 -7.27
C LEU A 500 5.14 -1.13 -7.46
N GLY A 501 4.67 -0.98 -8.70
CA GLY A 501 3.31 -0.54 -9.00
C GLY A 501 2.28 -1.67 -8.94
N MET A 502 2.66 -2.89 -9.33
CA MET A 502 1.79 -4.08 -9.28
C MET A 502 1.42 -4.45 -7.84
N ASP A 503 2.37 -4.31 -6.91
CA ASP A 503 2.23 -4.62 -5.48
C ASP A 503 1.48 -3.54 -4.67
N LEU A 504 1.10 -2.41 -5.30
CA LEU A 504 0.38 -1.36 -4.57
C LEU A 504 -1.06 -1.80 -4.30
N PRO A 505 -1.60 -1.57 -3.08
CA PRO A 505 -2.98 -1.97 -2.73
C PRO A 505 -4.10 -1.37 -3.59
N ALA A 506 -3.78 -0.39 -4.44
CA ALA A 506 -4.73 0.24 -5.36
C ALA A 506 -4.90 -0.49 -6.70
N LEU A 507 -3.94 -1.36 -7.05
CA LEU A 507 -4.07 -2.28 -8.18
C LEU A 507 -4.10 -3.71 -7.64
N ASP A 508 -3.16 -4.07 -6.75
CA ASP A 508 -3.12 -5.33 -6.00
C ASP A 508 -3.32 -6.54 -6.92
N LEU A 509 -2.42 -6.68 -7.90
CA LEU A 509 -2.49 -7.83 -8.81
C LEU A 509 -2.24 -9.14 -8.04
N PRO A 510 -2.71 -10.28 -8.56
CA PRO A 510 -2.59 -11.55 -7.85
C PRO A 510 -1.13 -11.98 -7.62
N ASP A 511 -0.62 -11.77 -6.41
CA ASP A 511 0.68 -12.27 -5.95
C ASP A 511 0.61 -13.79 -5.66
N PRO A 512 1.62 -14.59 -6.03
CA PRO A 512 2.87 -14.21 -6.71
C PRO A 512 2.84 -14.33 -8.25
N TRP A 513 1.66 -14.55 -8.84
CA TRP A 513 1.53 -14.84 -10.27
C TRP A 513 1.99 -13.66 -11.14
N ASP A 514 1.63 -12.44 -10.76
CA ASP A 514 2.01 -11.21 -11.45
C ASP A 514 3.54 -11.01 -11.46
N THR A 515 4.19 -11.24 -10.32
CA THR A 515 5.64 -11.17 -10.14
C THR A 515 6.36 -12.20 -11.03
N TYR A 516 5.92 -13.46 -11.02
CA TYR A 516 6.49 -14.49 -11.90
C TYR A 516 6.27 -14.18 -13.39
N THR A 517 5.10 -13.64 -13.75
CA THR A 517 4.80 -13.23 -15.11
C THR A 517 5.71 -12.11 -15.58
N MET A 518 5.99 -11.12 -14.71
CA MET A 518 6.92 -10.03 -15.00
C MET A 518 8.36 -10.53 -15.12
N PHE A 519 8.82 -11.43 -14.24
CA PHE A 519 10.12 -12.08 -14.39
C PHE A 519 10.23 -12.86 -15.70
N GLY A 520 9.16 -13.59 -16.07
CA GLY A 520 9.06 -14.28 -17.36
C GLY A 520 9.20 -13.34 -18.55
N PHE A 521 8.53 -12.18 -18.52
CA PHE A 521 8.67 -11.15 -19.54
C PHE A 521 10.10 -10.58 -19.62
N VAL A 522 10.72 -10.28 -18.47
CA VAL A 522 12.10 -9.79 -18.42
C VAL A 522 13.07 -10.82 -18.99
N ALA A 523 12.94 -12.09 -18.60
CA ALA A 523 13.74 -13.19 -19.12
C ALA A 523 13.53 -13.40 -20.63
N TRP A 524 12.29 -13.31 -21.11
CA TRP A 524 11.94 -13.36 -22.54
C TRP A 524 12.65 -12.26 -23.32
N HIS A 525 12.58 -11.01 -22.85
CA HIS A 525 13.21 -9.88 -23.51
C HIS A 525 14.74 -10.01 -23.54
N VAL A 526 15.36 -10.33 -22.40
CA VAL A 526 16.81 -10.52 -22.31
C VAL A 526 17.27 -11.70 -23.17
N GLY A 527 16.53 -12.80 -23.17
CA GLY A 527 16.85 -13.99 -23.98
C GLY A 527 16.86 -13.69 -25.48
N ILE A 528 15.90 -12.89 -25.96
CA ILE A 528 15.84 -12.47 -27.38
C ILE A 528 16.97 -11.49 -27.71
N ASP A 529 17.28 -10.53 -26.83
CA ASP A 529 18.43 -9.63 -26.99
C ASP A 529 19.73 -10.44 -27.14
N VAL A 530 19.96 -11.44 -26.27
CA VAL A 530 21.14 -12.30 -26.31
C VAL A 530 21.15 -13.17 -27.57
N LEU A 531 20.02 -13.75 -27.97
CA LEU A 531 19.92 -14.57 -29.19
C LEU A 531 20.28 -13.76 -30.44
N LEU A 532 19.74 -12.55 -30.57
CA LEU A 532 20.02 -11.67 -31.70
C LEU A 532 21.47 -11.15 -31.70
N GLU A 533 22.06 -10.91 -30.52
CA GLU A 533 23.46 -10.53 -30.39
C GLU A 533 24.39 -11.67 -30.80
N ILE A 534 24.16 -12.90 -30.31
CA ILE A 534 24.92 -14.10 -30.69
C ILE A 534 24.80 -14.35 -32.20
N HIS A 535 23.59 -14.24 -32.76
CA HIS A 535 23.38 -14.41 -34.19
C HIS A 535 24.15 -13.37 -35.02
N SER A 536 24.12 -12.10 -34.61
CA SER A 536 24.85 -11.03 -35.29
C SER A 536 26.37 -11.24 -35.20
N TYR A 537 26.88 -11.65 -34.03
CA TYR A 537 28.28 -12.00 -33.84
C TYR A 537 28.72 -13.19 -34.73
N CYS A 538 27.93 -14.26 -34.77
CA CYS A 538 28.22 -15.43 -35.59
C CYS A 538 28.20 -15.11 -37.10
N LEU A 539 27.29 -14.23 -37.55
CA LEU A 539 27.27 -13.76 -38.94
C LEU A 539 28.53 -12.96 -39.28
N ILE A 540 28.91 -12.01 -38.43
CA ILE A 540 30.13 -11.19 -38.63
C ILE A 540 31.36 -12.10 -38.72
N ARG A 541 31.53 -13.03 -37.77
CA ARG A 541 32.66 -13.97 -37.77
C ARG A 541 32.68 -14.85 -39.02
N LYS A 542 31.51 -15.28 -39.51
CA LYS A 542 31.43 -16.08 -40.74
C LYS A 542 31.85 -15.29 -41.98
N VAL A 543 31.50 -14.00 -42.04
CA VAL A 543 31.91 -13.11 -43.13
C VAL A 543 33.43 -12.88 -43.09
N GLU A 544 33.98 -12.59 -41.91
CA GLU A 544 35.43 -12.41 -41.72
C GLU A 544 36.23 -13.65 -42.16
N VAL A 545 35.78 -14.85 -41.80
CA VAL A 545 36.42 -16.11 -42.24
C VAL A 545 36.32 -16.31 -43.75
N ILE A 546 35.17 -16.01 -44.37
CA ILE A 546 35.00 -16.13 -45.82
C ILE A 546 35.88 -15.11 -46.56
N GLU A 547 36.08 -13.93 -46.00
CA GLU A 547 36.90 -12.87 -46.58
C GLU A 547 38.40 -13.15 -46.44
N ASP A 548 38.82 -13.78 -45.33
CA ASP A 548 40.18 -14.28 -45.14
C ASP A 548 40.51 -15.44 -46.10
N ASP A 549 39.54 -16.32 -46.39
CA ASP A 549 39.65 -17.36 -47.43
C ASP A 549 39.62 -16.80 -48.87
N ARG A 550 39.15 -15.55 -49.07
CA ARG A 550 38.98 -14.87 -50.38
C ARG A 550 39.97 -13.74 -50.62
N ILE A 551 41.24 -13.88 -50.21
CA ILE A 551 42.30 -12.99 -50.71
C ILE A 551 42.62 -13.32 -52.18
N GLN A 552 41.74 -12.87 -53.08
CA GLN A 552 42.07 -12.29 -54.40
C GLN A 552 40.80 -11.69 -55.02
N ILE A 553 40.87 -10.38 -55.28
CA ILE A 553 39.99 -9.49 -56.06
C ILE A 553 39.03 -8.61 -55.23
N LEU A 554 39.27 -7.29 -55.35
CA LEU A 554 38.63 -6.12 -54.75
C LEU A 554 37.10 -6.20 -54.61
N GLN A 555 36.62 -5.97 -53.38
CA GLN A 555 35.89 -4.75 -52.95
C GLN A 555 35.52 -4.94 -51.47
N SER A 556 35.84 -3.95 -50.63
CA SER A 556 35.49 -3.94 -49.21
C SER A 556 33.97 -3.91 -49.05
N PHE A 557 33.34 -5.08 -48.92
CA PHE A 557 31.96 -5.17 -48.45
C PHE A 557 31.96 -4.71 -46.99
N THR A 558 31.18 -3.70 -46.66
CA THR A 558 31.02 -3.35 -45.25
C THR A 558 30.27 -4.48 -44.53
N SER A 559 30.59 -4.75 -43.27
CA SER A 559 29.94 -5.80 -42.46
C SER A 559 28.40 -5.70 -42.45
N ALA A 560 27.85 -4.50 -42.63
CA ALA A 560 26.42 -4.24 -42.78
C ALA A 560 25.83 -4.74 -44.12
N GLU A 561 26.59 -4.69 -45.22
CA GLU A 561 26.18 -5.17 -46.54
C GLU A 561 26.27 -6.71 -46.63
N ALA A 562 27.20 -7.33 -45.90
CA ALA A 562 27.28 -8.78 -45.77
C ALA A 562 26.12 -9.36 -44.93
N GLU A 563 25.68 -8.66 -43.87
CA GLU A 563 24.47 -9.03 -43.12
C GLU A 563 23.18 -8.85 -43.94
N ALA A 564 23.09 -7.82 -44.78
CA ALA A 564 21.92 -7.55 -45.62
C ALA A 564 21.81 -8.49 -46.83
N SER A 565 22.93 -9.04 -47.33
CA SER A 565 22.98 -9.88 -48.53
C SER A 565 22.80 -11.39 -48.28
N HIS A 566 22.85 -11.86 -47.03
CA HIS A 566 22.70 -13.29 -46.71
C HIS A 566 21.21 -13.67 -46.49
N PRO A 567 20.54 -14.36 -47.42
CA PRO A 567 19.08 -14.55 -47.41
C PRO A 567 18.57 -15.26 -46.15
N PHE A 568 19.39 -16.17 -45.62
CA PHE A 568 19.08 -16.94 -44.41
C PHE A 568 19.09 -16.10 -43.13
N GLY A 569 19.95 -15.08 -43.03
CA GLY A 569 20.01 -14.19 -41.87
C GLY A 569 18.80 -13.24 -41.81
N HIS A 570 18.37 -12.75 -42.96
CA HIS A 570 17.16 -11.93 -43.10
C HIS A 570 15.91 -12.69 -42.63
N LEU A 571 15.70 -13.91 -43.14
CA LEU A 571 14.57 -14.76 -42.76
C LEU A 571 14.58 -15.09 -41.26
N PHE A 572 15.75 -15.44 -40.71
CA PHE A 572 15.89 -15.72 -39.27
C PHE A 572 15.49 -14.53 -38.40
N LYS A 573 16.06 -13.34 -38.64
CA LYS A 573 15.74 -12.14 -37.85
C LYS A 573 14.25 -11.76 -37.97
N GLN A 574 13.62 -11.92 -39.15
CA GLN A 574 12.17 -11.71 -39.32
C GLN A 574 11.31 -12.70 -38.54
N ILE A 575 11.67 -13.99 -38.53
CA ILE A 575 10.98 -15.02 -37.75
C ILE A 575 11.10 -14.70 -36.25
N VAL A 576 12.32 -14.39 -35.78
CA VAL A 576 12.58 -14.04 -34.38
C VAL A 576 11.80 -12.80 -33.97
N LEU A 577 11.72 -11.75 -34.81
CA LEU A 577 10.92 -10.56 -34.52
C LEU A 577 9.43 -10.88 -34.38
N THR A 578 8.90 -11.69 -35.29
CA THR A 578 7.50 -12.11 -35.25
C THR A 578 7.19 -12.88 -33.97
N ILE A 579 8.02 -13.87 -33.64
CA ILE A 579 7.92 -14.64 -32.40
C ILE A 579 8.01 -13.73 -31.19
N TYR A 580 8.96 -12.79 -31.19
CA TYR A 580 9.15 -11.82 -30.11
C TYR A 580 7.93 -10.94 -29.88
N VAL A 581 7.35 -10.38 -30.95
CA VAL A 581 6.14 -9.57 -30.88
C VAL A 581 4.96 -10.39 -30.35
N CYS A 582 4.76 -11.61 -30.84
CA CYS A 582 3.73 -12.52 -30.33
C CYS A 582 3.91 -12.80 -28.83
N GLY A 583 5.13 -13.09 -28.39
CA GLY A 583 5.45 -13.30 -26.97
C GLY A 583 5.11 -12.08 -26.11
N ASN A 584 5.49 -10.86 -26.54
CA ASN A 584 5.11 -9.63 -25.82
C ASN A 584 3.60 -9.43 -25.73
N ILE A 585 2.87 -9.75 -26.80
CA ILE A 585 1.41 -9.65 -26.81
C ILE A 585 0.80 -10.65 -25.81
N VAL A 586 1.33 -11.87 -25.70
CA VAL A 586 0.86 -12.85 -24.70
C VAL A 586 1.06 -12.33 -23.28
N PHE A 587 2.25 -11.82 -22.93
CA PHE A 587 2.50 -11.21 -21.61
C PHE A 587 1.59 -10.00 -21.36
N LEU A 588 1.42 -9.13 -22.35
CA LEU A 588 0.53 -7.98 -22.24
C LEU A 588 -0.92 -8.41 -21.97
N ILE A 589 -1.45 -9.37 -22.74
CA ILE A 589 -2.81 -9.87 -22.58
C ILE A 589 -2.98 -10.47 -21.18
N ALA A 590 -2.00 -11.22 -20.68
CA ALA A 590 -2.04 -11.76 -19.33
C ALA A 590 -2.25 -10.65 -18.28
N PHE A 591 -1.45 -9.57 -18.34
CA PHE A 591 -1.62 -8.44 -17.43
C PHE A 591 -2.95 -7.68 -17.62
N LEU A 592 -3.39 -7.46 -18.86
CA LEU A 592 -4.66 -6.77 -19.13
C LEU A 592 -5.87 -7.57 -18.64
N VAL A 593 -5.84 -8.90 -18.78
CA VAL A 593 -6.87 -9.79 -18.24
C VAL A 593 -6.86 -9.73 -16.71
N ALA A 594 -5.69 -9.80 -16.08
CA ALA A 594 -5.57 -9.68 -14.63
C ALA A 594 -6.12 -8.35 -14.10
N ILE A 595 -5.76 -7.22 -14.74
CA ILE A 595 -6.29 -5.88 -14.42
C ILE A 595 -7.81 -5.80 -14.55
N ASN A 596 -8.39 -6.52 -15.51
CA ASN A 596 -9.84 -6.51 -15.72
C ASN A 596 -10.59 -7.39 -14.71
N GLN A 597 -9.93 -8.38 -14.12
CA GLN A 597 -10.53 -9.34 -13.17
C GLN A 597 -10.54 -8.84 -11.73
N ILE A 598 -9.55 -8.04 -11.32
CA ILE A 598 -9.57 -7.24 -10.08
C ILE A 598 -10.59 -6.11 -10.22
#